data_AF-A0A1G2CI84-F1
#
_entry.id   AF-A0A1G2CI84-F1
#
_cell.length_a   1.000
_cell.length_b   1.000
_cell.length_c   1.000
_cell.angle_alpha   90.00
_cell.angle_beta   90.00
_cell.angle_gamma   90.00
#
_symmetry.space_group_name_H-M   'P 1'
#
loop_
_entity.id
_entity.type
_entity.pdbx_description
1 polymer ?
#
loop_
_entity_poly.entity_id
_entity_poly.type
_entity_poly.pdbx_seq_one_letter_code
_entity_poly.pdbx_strand_id
1 'polypeptide(L)'
;MLSLKRYGWLCVLGGEVVYVLCLIGGLLPWRTSRGIELHHAIFETLPGFTWLTFGSFVLGVIYMFVFAWIFAVYMVWMHNSSLINK
;
A
#
# COMPACT_ATOMS: atom_id res chain seq x y z
N MET A 1 -3.14 21.88 13.29
CA MET A 1 -3.11 20.42 13.55
C MET A 1 -3.66 19.68 12.34
N LEU A 2 -3.01 18.57 11.97
CA LEU A 2 -3.51 17.63 10.97
C LEU A 2 -4.79 16.95 11.47
N SER A 3 -5.79 16.84 10.59
CA SER A 3 -7.00 16.05 10.83
C SER A 3 -6.79 14.61 10.38
N LEU A 4 -6.99 13.65 11.29
CA LEU A 4 -6.85 12.22 10.98
C LEU A 4 -7.78 11.78 9.85
N LYS A 5 -9.04 12.19 9.89
CA LYS A 5 -10.03 11.80 8.87
C LYS A 5 -9.62 12.27 7.48
N ARG A 6 -9.28 13.56 7.32
CA ARG A 6 -8.90 14.12 6.02
C ARG A 6 -7.59 13.53 5.52
N TYR A 7 -6.59 13.43 6.39
CA TYR A 7 -5.27 12.91 6.02
C TYR A 7 -5.32 11.41 5.69
N GLY A 8 -6.05 10.62 6.47
CA GLY A 8 -6.22 9.19 6.21
C GLY A 8 -6.85 8.88 4.86
N TRP A 9 -7.92 9.59 4.48
CA TRP A 9 -8.51 9.42 3.15
C TRP A 9 -7.58 9.83 2.01
N LEU A 10 -6.74 10.86 2.20
CA LEU A 10 -5.71 11.21 1.22
C LEU A 10 -4.64 10.13 1.11
N CYS A 11 -4.23 9.52 2.23
CA CYS A 11 -3.31 8.39 2.23
C CYS A 11 -3.89 7.17 1.52
N VAL A 12 -5.18 6.85 1.74
CA VAL A 12 -5.87 5.76 1.05
C VAL A 12 -5.86 5.99 -0.46
N LEU A 13 -6.32 7.17 -0.90
CA LEU A 13 -6.37 7.50 -2.33
C LEU A 13 -4.99 7.41 -2.99
N GLY A 14 -3.97 8.00 -2.36
CA GLY A 14 -2.59 7.92 -2.86
C GLY A 14 -2.05 6.49 -2.88
N GLY A 15 -2.33 5.71 -1.83
CA GLY A 15 -1.91 4.31 -1.71
C GLY A 15 -2.54 3.41 -2.77
N GLU A 16 -3.85 3.56 -3.03
CA GLU A 16 -4.56 2.80 -4.05
C GLU A 16 -4.07 3.14 -5.46
N VAL A 17 -3.82 4.42 -5.77
CA VAL A 17 -3.23 4.83 -7.05
C VAL A 17 -1.86 4.18 -7.26
N VAL A 18 -0.98 4.25 -6.25
CA VAL A 18 0.35 3.63 -6.32
C VAL A 18 0.24 2.12 -6.46
N TYR A 19 -0.70 1.48 -5.75
CA TYR A 19 -0.93 0.04 -5.86
C TYR A 19 -1.31 -0.39 -7.28
N VAL A 20 -2.25 0.31 -7.93
CA VAL A 20 -2.62 0.03 -9.33
C VAL A 20 -1.43 0.23 -10.27
N LEU A 21 -0.66 1.30 -10.08
CA LEU A 21 0.56 1.54 -10.87
C LEU A 21 1.60 0.42 -10.68
N CYS A 22 1.75 -0.09 -9.46
CA CYS A 22 2.65 -1.22 -9.17
C CYS A 22 2.20 -2.50 -9.87
N LEU A 23 0.90 -2.78 -9.92
CA LEU A 23 0.38 -3.94 -10.67
C LEU A 23 0.63 -3.82 -12.16
N ILE A 24 0.39 -2.65 -12.75
CA ILE A 24 0.72 -2.38 -14.16
C ILE A 24 2.22 -2.53 -14.39
N GLY A 25 3.06 -1.98 -13.50
CA GLY A 25 4.51 -2.15 -13.54
C GLY A 25 4.98 -3.60 -13.36
N GLY A 26 4.16 -4.47 -12.77
CA GLY A 26 4.38 -5.91 -12.69
C GLY A 26 4.23 -6.62 -14.04
N LEU A 27 3.46 -6.05 -14.96
CA LEU A 27 3.27 -6.58 -16.32
C LEU A 27 4.35 -6.16 -17.30
N LEU A 28 5.21 -5.21 -16.92
CA LEU A 28 6.27 -4.72 -17.79
C LEU A 28 7.46 -5.69 -17.81
N PRO A 29 8.03 -6.01 -18.98
CA PRO A 29 9.13 -6.98 -19.12
C PRO A 29 10.49 -6.37 -18.74
N TRP A 30 10.55 -5.67 -17.60
CA TRP A 30 11.76 -4.98 -17.11
C TRP A 30 12.58 -5.82 -16.13
N ARG A 31 12.05 -6.97 -15.69
CA ARG A 31 12.71 -7.88 -14.75
C ARG A 31 13.21 -9.13 -15.47
N THR A 32 14.33 -9.68 -14.99
CA THR A 32 14.81 -11.01 -15.41
C THR A 32 13.82 -12.10 -14.97
N SER A 33 13.87 -13.28 -15.58
CA SER A 33 13.02 -14.42 -15.20
C SER A 33 13.10 -14.73 -13.70
N ARG A 34 14.32 -14.83 -13.16
CA ARG A 34 14.56 -15.04 -11.72
C ARG A 34 14.02 -13.89 -10.85
N GLY A 35 14.02 -12.66 -11.37
CA GLY A 35 13.42 -11.52 -10.68
C GLY A 35 11.90 -11.60 -10.61
N ILE A 36 11.25 -12.13 -11.64
CA ILE A 36 9.80 -12.36 -11.68
C ILE A 36 9.42 -13.47 -10.70
N GLU A 37 10.14 -14.59 -10.71
CA GLU A 37 9.91 -15.70 -9.77
C GLU A 37 10.03 -15.25 -8.32
N LEU A 38 11.10 -14.52 -7.97
CA LEU A 38 11.27 -13.98 -6.62
C LEU A 38 10.13 -13.03 -6.24
N HIS A 39 9.71 -12.17 -7.17
CA HIS A 39 8.62 -11.23 -6.92
C HIS A 39 7.33 -11.97 -6.58
N HIS A 40 6.94 -12.96 -7.40
CA HIS A 40 5.75 -13.77 -7.15
C HIS A 40 5.84 -14.54 -5.84
N ALA A 41 7.00 -15.15 -5.55
CA ALA A 41 7.22 -15.91 -4.32
C ALA A 41 7.04 -15.04 -3.05
N ILE A 42 7.51 -13.79 -3.07
CA ILE A 42 7.29 -12.86 -1.95
C ILE A 42 5.79 -12.61 -1.75
N PHE A 43 5.05 -12.37 -2.84
CA PHE A 43 3.62 -12.11 -2.74
C PHE A 43 2.82 -13.32 -2.28
N GLU A 44 3.23 -14.53 -2.66
CA GLU A 44 2.61 -15.78 -2.20
C GLU A 44 2.81 -16.04 -0.70
N THR A 45 3.71 -15.31 -0.01
CA THR A 45 3.78 -15.35 1.46
C THR A 45 2.58 -14.66 2.14
N LEU A 46 1.85 -13.82 1.40
CA LEU A 46 0.61 -13.22 1.88
C LEU A 46 -0.52 -14.25 1.80
N PRO A 47 -1.20 -14.55 2.91
CA PRO A 47 -2.25 -15.56 2.94
C PRO A 47 -3.35 -15.28 1.91
N GLY A 48 -3.62 -16.24 1.02
CA GLY A 48 -4.65 -16.10 -0.01
C GLY A 48 -4.27 -15.21 -1.20
N PHE A 49 -3.01 -14.81 -1.31
CA PHE A 49 -2.51 -14.05 -2.46
C PHE A 49 -1.97 -14.99 -3.54
N THR A 50 -2.39 -14.73 -4.78
CA THR A 50 -1.99 -15.39 -6.02
C THR A 50 -1.80 -14.32 -7.07
N TRP A 51 -0.74 -14.43 -7.86
CA TRP A 51 -0.39 -13.37 -8.80
C TRP A 51 -1.51 -13.11 -9.81
N LEU A 52 -1.92 -11.84 -9.91
CA LEU A 52 -2.84 -11.31 -10.92
C LEU A 52 -4.24 -11.93 -10.99
N THR A 53 -4.72 -12.56 -9.91
CA THR A 53 -6.12 -12.99 -9.81
C THR A 53 -7.01 -11.87 -9.27
N PHE A 54 -8.30 -11.88 -9.62
CA PHE A 54 -9.26 -10.89 -9.13
C PHE A 54 -9.37 -10.90 -7.59
N GLY A 55 -9.37 -12.09 -6.97
CA GLY A 55 -9.42 -12.23 -5.52
C GLY A 55 -8.23 -11.56 -4.83
N SER A 56 -7.02 -11.79 -5.34
CA SER A 56 -5.80 -11.19 -4.79
C SER A 56 -5.68 -9.70 -5.10
N PHE A 57 -6.25 -9.22 -6.21
CA PHE A 57 -6.40 -7.79 -6.47
C PHE A 57 -7.21 -7.11 -5.36
N VAL A 58 -8.41 -7.64 -5.05
CA VAL A 58 -9.28 -7.12 -3.99
C VAL A 58 -8.61 -7.22 -2.62
N LEU A 59 -7.95 -8.34 -2.33
CA LEU A 59 -7.20 -8.51 -1.08
C LEU A 59 -6.09 -7.46 -0.94
N GLY A 60 -5.37 -7.17 -2.02
CA GLY A 60 -4.36 -6.11 -2.04
C GLY A 60 -4.95 -4.71 -1.79
N VAL A 61 -6.11 -4.38 -2.37
CA VAL A 61 -6.82 -3.11 -2.06
C VAL A 61 -7.13 -3.02 -0.57
N ILE A 62 -7.64 -4.10 0.04
CA ILE A 62 -7.94 -4.15 1.47
C ILE A 62 -6.66 -3.96 2.31
N TYR A 63 -5.56 -4.63 1.96
CA TYR A 63 -4.28 -4.44 2.65
C TYR A 63 -3.80 -2.99 2.55
N MET A 64 -3.85 -2.39 1.36
CA MET A 64 -3.44 -1.00 1.16
C MET A 64 -4.31 -0.03 1.95
N PHE A 65 -5.62 -0.27 2.04
CA PHE A 65 -6.52 0.52 2.89
C PHE A 65 -6.09 0.47 4.36
N VAL A 66 -5.85 -0.73 4.90
CA VAL A 66 -5.42 -0.92 6.29
C VAL A 66 -4.08 -0.24 6.57
N PHE A 67 -3.08 -0.48 5.72
CA PHE A 67 -1.75 0.13 5.88
C PHE A 67 -1.77 1.66 5.73
N ALA A 68 -2.60 2.20 4.84
CA ALA A 68 -2.76 3.64 4.68
C ALA A 68 -3.31 4.30 5.96
N TRP A 69 -4.28 3.67 6.64
CA TRP A 69 -4.79 4.19 7.90
C TRP A 69 -3.78 4.08 9.04
N ILE A 70 -3.03 2.98 9.15
CA ILE A 70 -1.94 2.83 10.13
C ILE A 70 -0.91 3.96 9.93
N PHE A 71 -0.49 4.18 8.68
CA PHE A 71 0.45 5.23 8.34
C PHE A 71 -0.10 6.63 8.65
N ALA A 72 -1.38 6.88 8.32
CA ALA A 72 -2.03 8.15 8.61
C ALA A 72 -2.09 8.45 10.12
N VAL A 73 -2.43 7.45 10.95
CA VAL A 73 -2.43 7.58 12.41
C VAL A 73 -1.04 7.96 12.91
N TYR A 74 -0.01 7.24 12.48
CA TYR A 74 1.38 7.50 12.87
C TYR A 74 1.84 8.91 12.47
N MET A 75 1.57 9.31 11.23
CA MET A 75 1.96 10.63 10.71
C MET A 75 1.24 11.76 11.43
N VAL A 76 -0.08 11.66 11.62
CA VAL A 76 -0.89 12.68 12.31
C VAL A 76 -0.44 12.82 13.76
N TRP A 77 -0.17 11.70 14.45
CA TRP A 77 0.35 11.71 15.81
C TRP A 77 1.71 12.42 15.89
N MET A 78 2.69 12.05 15.05
CA MET A 78 4.01 12.70 15.04
C MET A 78 3.92 14.21 14.77
N HIS A 79 3.16 14.60 13.74
CA HIS A 79 3.07 16.00 13.34
C HIS A 79 2.34 16.85 14.37
N ASN A 80 1.24 16.35 14.95
CA ASN A 80 0.52 17.12 15.95
C ASN A 80 1.30 17.19 17.27
N SER A 81 1.98 16.11 17.69
CA SER A 81 2.75 16.09 18.93
C SER A 81 3.94 17.04 18.90
N SER A 82 4.59 17.22 17.75
CA SER A 82 5.70 18.16 17.60
C SER A 82 5.29 19.64 17.70
N LEU A 83 3.99 19.95 17.61
CA LEU A 83 3.45 21.31 17.70
C LEU A 83 2.95 21.67 19.10
N ILE A 84 2.85 20.72 20.03
CA ILE A 84 2.29 20.94 21.38
C ILE A 84 3.27 21.67 22.34
N ASN A 85 4.55 21.80 21.97
CA ASN A 85 5.58 22.48 22.76
C ASN A 85 6.07 23.81 22.14
N LYS A 86 5.22 24.54 21.43
CA LYS A 86 5.51 25.91 20.96
C LYS A 86 4.50 26.90 21.52
#